data_AF-A0A2N0NF66-F1
#
_entry.id   AF-A0A2N0NF66-F1
#
_cell.length_a   1.000
_cell.length_b   1.000
_cell.length_c   1.000
_cell.angle_alpha   90.00
_cell.angle_beta   90.00
_cell.angle_gamma   90.00
#
_symmetry.space_group_name_H-M   'P 1'
#
loop_
_entity.id
_entity.type
_entity.pdbx_description
1 polymer ?
#
loop_
_entity_poly.entity_id
_entity_poly.type
_entity_poly.pdbx_seq_one_letter_code
_entity_poly.pdbx_strand_id
1 'polypeptide(L)' 'FVCACKILTSWKLWKNELNEAFVKLIEMNKLVEQKYGQEKISPNLHLCLYICECSLDYGPISSFWYFGFERMNG' A
#
# COMPACT_ATOMS: atom_id res chain seq x y z
N PHE A 1 -4.51 -3.08 -8.73
CA PHE A 1 -4.43 -1.74 -8.14
C PHE A 1 -5.69 -1.31 -7.40
N VAL A 2 -6.80 -0.99 -8.10
CA VAL A 2 -8.02 -0.39 -7.49
C VAL A 2 -8.58 -1.19 -6.30
N CYS A 3 -8.64 -2.52 -6.41
CA CYS A 3 -9.08 -3.37 -5.29
C CYS A 3 -8.16 -3.29 -4.06
N ALA A 4 -6.84 -3.27 -4.28
CA ALA A 4 -5.87 -3.13 -3.19
C ALA A 4 -6.00 -1.76 -2.52
N CYS A 5 -6.17 -0.68 -3.30
CA CYS A 5 -6.41 0.65 -2.75
C CYS A 5 -7.69 0.71 -1.90
N LYS A 6 -8.78 0.07 -2.35
CA LYS A 6 -10.03 -0.01 -1.56
C LYS A 6 -9.83 -0.69 -0.22
N ILE A 7 -9.15 -1.84 -0.21
CA ILE A 7 -8.83 -2.58 1.03
C ILE A 7 -7.99 -1.69 1.94
N LEU A 8 -6.92 -1.09 1.41
CA LEU A 8 -6.00 -0.22 2.14
C LEU A 8 -6.70 1.00 2.79
N THR A 9 -7.67 1.60 2.10
CA THR A 9 -8.44 2.74 2.62
C THR A 9 -9.59 2.35 3.55
N SER A 10 -9.84 1.05 3.75
CA SER A 10 -10.95 0.59 4.57
C SER A 10 -10.67 0.77 6.06
N TRP A 11 -11.69 1.18 6.81
CA TRP A 11 -11.60 1.40 8.25
C TRP A 11 -11.28 0.12 9.04
N LYS A 12 -11.77 -1.02 8.55
CA LYS A 12 -11.50 -2.35 9.10
C LYS A 12 -10.55 -3.06 8.16
N LEU A 13 -9.35 -3.36 8.65
CA LEU A 13 -8.37 -4.15 7.93
C LEU A 13 -8.32 -5.55 8.52
N TRP A 14 -8.68 -6.54 7.70
CA TRP A 14 -8.45 -7.94 8.03
C TRP A 14 -7.09 -8.34 7.48
N LYS A 15 -6.26 -8.95 8.32
CA LYS A 15 -4.88 -9.32 7.97
C LYS A 15 -4.82 -10.19 6.69
N ASN A 16 -5.82 -11.05 6.49
CA ASN A 16 -5.93 -11.89 5.29
C ASN A 16 -6.20 -11.06 4.02
N GLU A 17 -7.11 -10.09 4.07
CA GLU A 17 -7.43 -9.23 2.92
C GLU A 17 -6.27 -8.30 2.57
N LEU A 18 -5.56 -7.79 3.59
CA LEU A 18 -4.33 -7.01 3.39
C LEU A 18 -3.23 -7.84 2.72
N ASN A 19 -3.05 -9.09 3.16
CA ASN A 19 -2.04 -9.97 2.59
C ASN A 19 -2.36 -10.31 1.13
N GLU A 20 -3.64 -10.54 0.80
CA GLU A 20 -4.08 -10.72 -0.58
C GLU A 20 -3.86 -9.45 -1.42
N ALA A 21 -4.16 -8.27 -0.87
CA ALA A 21 -3.91 -6.99 -1.53
C ALA A 21 -2.41 -6.77 -1.79
N PHE A 22 -1.55 -7.13 -0.83
CA PHE A 22 -0.10 -7.04 -0.94
C PHE A 22 0.45 -7.94 -2.04
N VAL A 23 0.06 -9.22 -2.06
CA VAL A 23 0.46 -10.17 -3.10
C VAL A 23 0.06 -9.66 -4.48
N LYS A 24 -1.19 -9.18 -4.64
CA LYS A 24 -1.67 -8.62 -5.90
C LYS A 24 -0.92 -7.36 -6.33
N LEU A 25 -0.48 -6.53 -5.38
CA LEU A 25 0.33 -5.35 -5.67
C LEU A 25 1.74 -5.74 -6.14
N ILE A 26 2.38 -6.72 -5.51
CA ILE A 26 3.68 -7.24 -5.94
C ILE A 26 3.59 -7.83 -7.35
N GLU A 27 2.59 -8.67 -7.61
CA GLU A 27 2.41 -9.30 -8.92
C GLU A 27 2.17 -8.25 -10.00
N MET A 28 1.35 -7.25 -9.72
CA MET A 28 1.14 -6.13 -10.62
C MET A 28 2.45 -5.35 -10.89
N ASN A 29 3.26 -5.11 -9.85
CA ASN A 29 4.53 -4.40 -10.02
C ASN A 29 5.51 -5.18 -10.90
N LYS A 30 5.60 -6.50 -10.71
CA LYS A 30 6.41 -7.38 -11.57
C LYS A 30 5.93 -7.37 -13.01
N LEU A 31 4.62 -7.37 -13.25
CA LEU A 31 4.05 -7.28 -14.60
C LEU A 31 4.35 -5.94 -15.27
N VAL A 32 4.29 -4.84 -14.51
CA VAL A 32 4.66 -3.51 -15.02
C VAL A 32 6.14 -3.46 -15.35
N GLU A 33 7.00 -3.98 -14.48
CA GLU A 33 8.45 -4.04 -14.67
C GLU A 33 8.81 -4.85 -15.92
N GLN A 34 8.22 -6.04 -16.08
CA GLN A 34 8.47 -6.89 -17.25
C GLN A 34 8.01 -6.24 -18.56
N LYS A 35 6.88 -5.53 -18.54
CA LYS A 35 6.26 -4.99 -19.75
C LYS A 35 6.85 -3.65 -20.17
N TYR A 36 7.27 -2.83 -19.23
CA TYR A 36 7.65 -1.44 -19.46
C TYR A 36 9.07 -1.09 -19.02
N GLY A 37 9.78 -2.03 -18.38
CA GLY A 37 11.09 -1.80 -17.79
C GLY A 37 11.00 -1.19 -16.39
N GLN A 38 12.05 -1.41 -15.59
CA GLN A 38 12.16 -0.94 -14.21
C GLN A 38 12.08 0.60 -14.10
N GLU A 39 12.54 1.32 -15.12
CA GLU A 39 12.46 2.78 -15.22
C GLU A 39 11.02 3.33 -15.24
N LYS A 40 10.03 2.47 -15.51
CA LYS A 40 8.60 2.83 -15.52
C LYS A 40 7.86 2.41 -14.26
N ILE A 41 8.55 1.78 -13.30
CA ILE A 41 7.98 1.60 -11.97
C ILE A 41 7.86 2.98 -11.32
N SER A 42 6.64 3.47 -11.21
CA SER A 42 6.41 4.79 -10.62
C SER A 42 6.74 4.75 -9.12
N PRO A 43 7.27 5.84 -8.53
CA PRO A 43 7.43 5.96 -7.08
C PRO A 43 6.14 5.70 -6.31
N ASN A 44 4.99 6.00 -6.91
CA ASN A 44 3.68 5.72 -6.34
C ASN A 44 3.42 4.22 -6.13
N LEU A 45 3.93 3.37 -7.04
CA LEU A 45 3.81 1.92 -6.96
C LEU A 45 4.67 1.33 -5.83
N HIS A 46 5.89 1.85 -5.68
CA HIS A 46 6.74 1.52 -4.52
C HIS A 46 6.11 2.00 -3.21
N LEU A 47 5.56 3.22 -3.19
CA LEU A 47 4.88 3.77 -2.02
C LEU A 47 3.68 2.92 -1.62
N CYS A 48 2.89 2.43 -2.58
CA CYS A 48 1.76 1.55 -2.29
C CYS A 48 2.20 0.24 -1.61
N LEU A 49 3.32 -0.35 -2.00
CA LEU A 49 3.86 -1.55 -1.34
C LEU A 49 4.26 -1.25 0.11
N TYR A 50 5.02 -0.17 0.31
CA TYR A 50 5.47 0.25 1.63
C TYR A 50 4.29 0.55 2.58
N ILE A 51 3.29 1.29 2.10
CA ILE A 51 2.07 1.59 2.86
C ILE A 51 1.31 0.30 3.22
N CYS A 52 1.29 -0.68 2.33
CA CYS A 52 0.66 -1.98 2.57
C CYS A 52 1.38 -2.77 3.68
N GLU A 53 2.73 -2.76 3.70
CA GLU A 53 3.54 -3.34 4.77
C GLU A 53 3.29 -2.63 6.10
N CYS A 54 3.33 -1.28 6.12
CA CYS A 54 2.99 -0.51 7.32
C CYS A 54 1.57 -0.85 7.81
N SER A 55 0.62 -1.10 6.91
CA SER A 55 -0.74 -1.45 7.30
C SER A 55 -0.86 -2.85 7.93
N LEU A 56 0.04 -3.76 7.57
CA LEU A 56 0.12 -5.10 8.17
C LEU A 56 0.69 -5.06 9.60
N ASP A 57 1.61 -4.13 9.87
CA ASP A 57 2.28 -4.00 11.17
C ASP A 57 1.56 -3.05 12.14
N TYR A 58 1.07 -1.92 11.65
CA TYR A 58 0.52 -0.83 12.47
C TYR A 58 -1.02 -0.72 12.41
N GLY A 59 -1.67 -1.47 11.52
CA GLY A 59 -3.12 -1.41 11.32
C GLY A 59 -3.54 -0.34 10.30
N PRO A 60 -4.76 0.22 10.39
CA PRO A 60 -5.33 1.11 9.38
C PRO A 60 -4.41 2.25 8.95
N ILE A 61 -4.36 2.50 7.64
CA ILE A 61 -3.63 3.62 7.04
C ILE A 61 -4.04 4.96 7.68
N SER A 62 -5.31 5.11 8.02
CA SER A 62 -5.81 6.30 8.73
C SER A 62 -5.04 6.57 10.02
N SER A 63 -4.69 5.53 10.79
CA SER A 63 -3.88 5.65 12.00
C SER A 63 -2.44 6.06 11.69
N PHE A 64 -1.86 5.53 10.60
CA PHE A 64 -0.52 5.91 10.15
C PHE A 64 -0.44 7.40 9.76
N TRP A 65 -1.39 7.89 8.96
CA TRP A 65 -1.40 9.31 8.56
C TRP A 65 -1.73 10.24 9.71
N TYR A 66 -2.66 9.85 10.61
CA TYR A 66 -3.01 10.66 11.77
C TYR A 66 -1.78 10.92 12.64
N PHE A 67 -0.97 9.88 12.90
CA PHE A 67 0.27 10.01 13.67
C PHE A 67 1.27 11.00 13.04
N GLY A 68 1.44 10.96 11.72
CA GLY A 68 2.30 11.91 11.01
C GLY A 68 1.76 13.34 11.05
N PHE A 69 0.45 13.50 10.85
CA PHE A 69 -0.23 14.80 10.91
C PHE A 69 -0.18 15.41 12.31
N GLU A 70 -0.37 14.63 13.37
CA GLU A 70 -0.25 15.10 14.75
C GLU A 70 1.16 15.62 15.06
N ARG A 71 2.21 14.98 14.52
CA ARG A 71 3.60 15.42 14.75
C ARG A 71 4.04 16.61 13.91
N MET A 72 3.49 16.79 12.72
CA MET A 72 3.87 17.91 11.84
C MET A 72 3.08 19.20 12.14
N ASN A 73 1.90 19.07 12.73
CA ASN A 73 1.04 20.19 13.09
C ASN A 73 1.07 20.53 14.60
N GLY A 74 1.94 19.87 15.38
CA GLY A 74 2.17 20.13 16.80
C GLY A 74 3.26 21.17 17.03
#